data_AF-A0A9N9GJE1-F1
#
_entry.id   AF-A0A9N9GJE1-F1
#
_cell.length_a   1.000
_cell.length_b   1.000
_cell.length_c   1.000
_cell.angle_alpha   90.00
_cell.angle_beta   90.00
_cell.angle_gamma   90.00
#
_symmetry.space_group_name_H-M   'P 1'
#
loop_
_entity.id
_entity.type
_entity.pdbx_description
1 polymer ?
#
loop_
_entity_poly.entity_id
_entity_poly.type
_entity_poly.pdbx_seq_one_letter_code
_entity_poly.pdbx_strand_id
1 'polypeptide(L)'
;MLNNTFNDVINDIIMTLLMTLLVDAFKIFDFKREWPPIDKSPPPTEKHLQKVDLTKVAKAPVRKSASECPDNDNDPFCTWSCTNCIRSETDVVMCPNAGGENFILTTQTNEQIIAELEWTADAIVKAIGVKPKYMRPPFGDYDNRVRDICKQLGYKIVIWDRDSFDWLSDNNPSFQASLIEANFTQWVKESSNNTGHISLQHDLFKLAAEQVPKVIPIVTNGGYKIQPVGTCLGDNNFYQGNVTTPEQPSASV
;
A
#
# COMPACT_ATOMS: atom_id res chain seq x y z
N MET A 1 15.45 52.95 -26.04
CA MET A 1 14.51 51.81 -25.98
C MET A 1 15.07 50.58 -26.71
N LEU A 2 16.29 50.13 -26.36
CA LEU A 2 16.96 48.98 -27.03
C LEU A 2 17.61 48.00 -26.04
N ASN A 3 17.58 48.26 -24.73
CA ASN A 3 18.23 47.42 -23.72
C ASN A 3 17.32 46.34 -23.08
N ASN A 4 15.99 46.43 -23.26
CA ASN A 4 15.08 45.45 -22.64
C ASN A 4 14.96 44.17 -23.46
N THR A 5 15.12 44.24 -24.79
CA THR A 5 14.98 43.06 -25.67
C THR A 5 16.14 42.07 -25.57
N PHE A 6 17.35 42.51 -25.21
CA PHE A 6 18.50 41.61 -25.13
C PHE A 6 18.48 40.75 -23.85
N ASN A 7 18.06 41.34 -22.73
CA ASN A 7 17.91 40.61 -21.47
C ASN A 7 16.73 39.64 -21.50
N ASP A 8 15.64 39.98 -22.20
CA ASP A 8 14.50 39.08 -22.38
C ASP A 8 14.88 37.86 -23.22
N VAL A 9 15.67 38.04 -24.28
CA VAL A 9 16.19 36.94 -25.12
C VAL A 9 17.16 36.03 -24.32
N ILE A 10 18.02 36.61 -23.49
CA ILE A 10 18.92 35.82 -22.62
C ILE A 10 18.12 35.03 -21.58
N ASN A 11 17.10 35.63 -20.97
CA ASN A 11 16.25 34.94 -19.99
C ASN A 11 15.43 33.81 -20.63
N ASP A 12 14.91 33.99 -21.84
CA ASP A 12 14.22 32.94 -22.59
C ASP A 12 15.18 31.81 -22.99
N ILE A 13 16.41 32.11 -23.41
CA ILE A 13 17.42 31.09 -23.72
C ILE A 13 17.81 30.32 -22.45
N ILE A 14 17.99 31.00 -21.32
CA ILE A 14 18.32 30.37 -20.03
C ILE A 14 17.16 29.50 -19.54
N MET A 15 15.91 29.96 -19.63
CA MET A 15 14.72 29.16 -19.27
C MET A 15 14.55 27.95 -20.20
N THR A 16 14.79 28.11 -21.50
CA THR A 16 14.72 27.01 -22.47
C THR A 16 15.84 25.99 -22.25
N LEU A 17 17.05 26.44 -21.90
CA LEU A 17 18.16 25.55 -21.51
C LEU A 17 17.88 24.83 -20.18
N LEU A 18 17.30 25.52 -19.19
CA LEU A 18 16.89 24.91 -17.92
C LEU A 18 15.76 23.89 -18.10
N MET A 19 14.76 24.19 -18.94
CA MET A 19 13.70 23.23 -19.28
C MET A 19 14.23 22.03 -20.04
N THR A 20 15.16 22.20 -20.99
CA THR A 20 15.74 21.06 -21.73
C THR A 20 16.64 20.20 -20.84
N LEU A 21 17.42 20.80 -19.93
CA LEU A 21 18.18 20.05 -18.91
C LEU A 21 17.27 19.32 -17.91
N LEU A 22 16.11 19.88 -17.56
CA LEU A 22 15.08 19.21 -16.74
C LEU A 22 14.40 18.06 -17.49
N VAL A 23 14.10 18.22 -18.78
CA VAL A 23 13.50 17.16 -19.61
C VAL A 23 14.49 16.01 -19.84
N ASP A 24 15.78 16.29 -19.96
CA ASP A 24 16.81 15.25 -20.04
C ASP A 24 17.10 14.60 -18.67
N ALA A 25 16.91 15.32 -17.55
CA ALA A 25 16.90 14.70 -16.21
C ALA A 25 15.72 13.73 -16.01
N PHE A 26 14.58 13.97 -16.66
CA PHE A 26 13.46 13.03 -16.69
C PHE A 26 13.71 11.79 -17.56
N LYS A 27 14.66 11.83 -18.51
CA LYS A 27 15.11 10.64 -19.25
C LYS A 27 16.04 9.72 -18.45
N ILE A 28 16.37 10.06 -17.19
CA ILE A 28 17.25 9.24 -16.34
C ILE A 28 16.55 8.00 -15.78
N PHE A 29 15.21 7.92 -15.83
CA PHE A 29 14.49 6.67 -15.55
C PHE A 29 14.24 5.87 -16.83
N ASP A 30 15.31 5.55 -17.57
CA ASP A 30 15.25 4.45 -18.52
C ASP A 30 15.10 3.16 -17.69
N PHE A 31 13.85 2.77 -17.42
CA PHE A 31 13.46 1.50 -16.81
C PHE A 31 13.75 0.32 -17.77
N LYS A 32 14.89 0.32 -18.46
CA LYS A 32 15.42 -0.90 -19.06
C LYS A 32 15.84 -1.85 -17.94
N ARG A 33 14.95 -2.76 -17.56
CA ARG A 33 15.35 -4.05 -16.95
C ARG A 33 14.23 -5.09 -16.91
N GLU A 34 14.70 -6.33 -17.04
CA GLU A 34 14.03 -7.62 -16.90
C GLU A 34 13.41 -7.76 -15.50
N TRP A 35 12.17 -7.31 -15.33
CA TRP A 35 11.38 -7.64 -14.15
C TRP A 35 10.70 -9.00 -14.37
N PRO A 36 10.49 -9.78 -13.30
CA PRO A 36 9.60 -10.93 -13.37
C PRO A 36 8.23 -10.52 -13.93
N PRO A 37 7.55 -11.40 -14.70
CA PRO A 37 6.19 -11.14 -15.15
C PRO A 37 5.26 -10.80 -13.98
N ILE A 38 4.40 -9.79 -14.13
CA ILE A 38 3.47 -9.31 -13.08
C ILE A 38 2.40 -10.36 -12.73
N ASP A 39 2.14 -11.31 -13.63
CA ASP A 39 1.09 -12.33 -13.51
C ASP A 39 1.56 -13.61 -12.79
N LYS A 40 2.83 -13.68 -12.36
CA LYS A 40 3.39 -14.86 -11.70
C LYS A 40 4.25 -14.46 -10.52
N SER A 41 4.24 -15.27 -9.48
CA SER A 41 5.16 -15.06 -8.37
C SER A 41 6.60 -15.08 -8.84
N PRO A 42 7.40 -14.07 -8.44
CA PRO A 42 8.76 -13.94 -8.92
C PRO A 42 9.62 -15.09 -8.35
N PRO A 43 10.67 -15.50 -9.09
CA PRO A 43 11.55 -16.56 -8.61
C PRO A 43 12.29 -16.11 -7.33
N PRO A 44 12.38 -16.97 -6.30
CA PRO A 44 13.20 -16.70 -5.13
C PRO A 44 14.68 -16.56 -5.50
N THR A 45 15.37 -15.62 -4.85
CA THR A 45 16.82 -15.46 -5.03
C THR A 45 17.54 -15.68 -3.71
N GLU A 46 18.76 -16.25 -3.77
CA GLU A 46 19.60 -16.49 -2.58
C GLU A 46 19.82 -15.21 -1.76
N LYS A 47 20.04 -14.07 -2.45
CA LYS A 47 20.18 -12.75 -1.83
C LYS A 47 18.95 -12.35 -1.00
N HIS A 48 17.75 -12.69 -1.46
CA HIS A 48 16.51 -12.38 -0.73
C HIS A 48 16.28 -13.38 0.41
N LEU A 49 16.52 -14.67 0.18
CA LEU A 49 16.33 -15.72 1.19
C LEU A 49 17.25 -15.55 2.41
N GLN A 50 18.49 -15.11 2.22
CA GLN A 50 19.44 -14.87 3.33
C GLN A 50 18.99 -13.78 4.32
N LYS A 51 17.98 -12.97 3.97
CA LYS A 51 17.41 -11.95 4.87
C LYS A 51 16.46 -12.53 5.90
N VAL A 52 16.05 -13.79 5.76
CA VAL A 52 15.09 -14.45 6.64
C VAL A 52 15.66 -15.76 7.18
N ASP A 53 15.64 -15.92 8.49
CA ASP A 53 15.91 -17.18 9.15
C ASP A 53 14.65 -18.07 9.11
N LEU A 54 14.59 -18.95 8.11
CA LEU A 54 13.48 -19.87 7.88
C LEU A 54 13.22 -20.82 9.07
N THR A 55 14.20 -21.03 9.95
CA THR A 55 14.01 -21.88 11.14
C THR A 55 13.12 -21.23 12.21
N LYS A 56 12.99 -19.90 12.15
CA LYS A 56 12.15 -19.10 13.05
C LYS A 56 10.77 -18.78 12.48
N VAL A 57 10.49 -19.20 11.24
CA VAL A 57 9.18 -19.02 10.61
C VAL A 57 8.24 -20.12 11.09
N ALA A 58 7.02 -19.74 11.49
CA ALA A 58 5.99 -20.69 11.93
C ALA A 58 5.78 -21.84 10.92
N LYS A 59 5.47 -23.04 11.41
CA LYS A 59 5.24 -24.21 10.54
C LYS A 59 3.77 -24.35 10.11
N ALA A 60 3.16 -23.26 9.66
CA ALA A 60 1.81 -23.33 9.11
C ALA A 60 1.83 -24.10 7.77
N PRO A 61 0.82 -24.95 7.49
CA PRO A 61 0.73 -25.61 6.19
C PRO A 61 0.41 -24.58 5.10
N VAL A 62 1.06 -24.72 3.94
CA VAL A 62 0.65 -23.96 2.74
C VAL A 62 -0.74 -24.43 2.31
N ARG A 63 -1.68 -23.50 2.16
CA ARG A 63 -3.06 -23.84 1.79
C ARG A 63 -3.15 -24.22 0.32
N LYS A 64 -4.00 -25.21 0.00
CA LYS A 64 -4.20 -25.62 -1.40
C LYS A 64 -5.12 -24.68 -2.16
N SER A 65 -6.05 -24.03 -1.46
CA SER A 65 -6.95 -23.01 -2.01
C SER A 65 -7.36 -21.99 -0.95
N ALA A 66 -7.84 -20.83 -1.40
CA ALA A 66 -8.40 -19.79 -0.53
C ALA A 66 -9.62 -20.25 0.29
N SER A 67 -10.34 -21.25 -0.24
CA SER A 67 -11.57 -21.81 0.35
C SER A 67 -11.33 -22.89 1.40
N GLU A 68 -10.10 -23.40 1.54
CA GLU A 68 -9.73 -24.36 2.58
C GLU A 68 -9.40 -23.59 3.86
N CYS A 69 -10.34 -23.60 4.81
CA CYS A 69 -10.24 -22.87 6.06
C CYS A 69 -10.33 -23.81 7.28
N PRO A 70 -9.52 -23.59 8.33
CA PRO A 70 -9.74 -24.24 9.62
C PRO A 70 -11.06 -23.77 10.24
N ASP A 71 -11.71 -24.63 11.03
CA ASP A 71 -12.93 -24.27 11.77
C ASP A 71 -12.64 -23.09 12.71
N ASN A 72 -13.59 -22.16 12.83
CA ASN A 72 -13.42 -20.86 13.51
C ASN A 72 -12.93 -20.98 14.97
N ASP A 73 -13.24 -22.08 15.66
CA ASP A 73 -12.85 -22.31 17.06
C ASP A 73 -11.47 -22.98 17.22
N ASN A 74 -10.80 -23.39 16.12
CA ASN A 74 -9.53 -24.13 16.11
C ASN A 74 -8.58 -23.68 14.98
N ASP A 75 -8.25 -22.38 14.93
CA ASP A 75 -7.23 -21.84 14.02
C ASP A 75 -5.89 -21.57 14.74
N PRO A 76 -5.00 -22.57 14.86
CA PRO A 76 -3.72 -22.42 15.58
C PRO A 76 -2.74 -21.49 14.86
N PHE A 77 -3.00 -21.16 13.58
CA PHE A 77 -2.10 -20.37 12.75
C PHE A 77 -2.61 -18.93 12.49
N CYS A 78 -3.81 -18.60 13.01
CA CYS A 78 -4.41 -17.27 12.95
C CYS A 78 -4.44 -16.74 11.51
N THR A 79 -5.19 -17.46 10.66
CA THR A 79 -5.39 -17.20 9.24
C THR A 79 -6.49 -16.17 9.06
N TRP A 80 -6.11 -14.91 8.79
CA TRP A 80 -7.08 -13.81 8.79
C TRP A 80 -8.22 -13.99 7.80
N SER A 81 -7.94 -14.45 6.58
CA SER A 81 -8.96 -14.64 5.53
C SER A 81 -10.01 -15.70 5.87
N CYS A 82 -9.74 -16.58 6.85
CA CYS A 82 -10.66 -17.63 7.27
C CYS A 82 -11.44 -17.25 8.52
N THR A 83 -10.75 -16.76 9.55
CA THR A 83 -11.32 -16.56 10.89
C THR A 83 -11.38 -15.11 11.32
N ASN A 84 -10.90 -14.18 10.47
CA ASN A 84 -10.62 -12.79 10.84
C ASN A 84 -9.70 -12.67 12.06
N CYS A 85 -8.87 -13.69 12.33
CA CYS A 85 -7.95 -13.69 13.46
C CYS A 85 -6.84 -12.66 13.27
N ILE A 86 -6.63 -11.85 14.31
CA ILE A 86 -5.66 -10.74 14.37
C ILE A 86 -4.79 -10.88 15.61
N ARG A 87 -3.52 -10.49 15.50
CA ARG A 87 -2.54 -10.42 16.59
C ARG A 87 -2.18 -8.98 16.86
N SER A 88 -2.58 -8.47 18.02
CA SER A 88 -2.39 -7.06 18.42
C SER A 88 -0.94 -6.58 18.41
N GLU A 89 0.01 -7.50 18.56
CA GLU A 89 1.45 -7.22 18.65
C GLU A 89 2.16 -7.12 17.30
N THR A 90 1.56 -7.64 16.22
CA THR A 90 2.18 -7.67 14.88
C THR A 90 1.30 -7.13 13.77
N ASP A 91 -0.02 -7.19 13.95
CA ASP A 91 -0.98 -6.93 12.89
C ASP A 91 -1.56 -5.52 13.09
N VAL A 92 -1.35 -4.67 12.09
CA VAL A 92 -2.00 -3.38 12.01
C VAL A 92 -3.34 -3.60 11.32
N VAL A 93 -4.39 -3.88 12.10
CA VAL A 93 -5.74 -4.23 11.61
C VAL A 93 -6.78 -3.14 11.83
N MET A 94 -6.52 -2.35 12.85
CA MET A 94 -6.97 -0.99 13.01
C MET A 94 -5.72 -0.22 13.32
N CYS A 95 -5.60 0.97 12.77
CA CYS A 95 -4.50 1.84 13.14
C CYS A 95 -4.80 3.32 13.16
N PRO A 96 -6.05 3.78 13.12
CA PRO A 96 -6.65 3.97 11.80
C PRO A 96 -5.95 3.09 10.71
N ASN A 97 -6.67 2.17 10.09
CA ASN A 97 -6.39 0.86 9.41
C ASN A 97 -5.57 0.68 8.04
N ALA A 98 -6.01 -0.28 7.21
CA ALA A 98 -5.99 -0.69 5.78
C ALA A 98 -4.76 -0.64 4.86
N GLY A 99 -4.49 -1.65 4.00
CA GLY A 99 -5.26 -2.85 3.62
C GLY A 99 -5.47 -3.05 2.10
N GLY A 100 -5.20 -4.25 1.51
CA GLY A 100 -5.47 -4.78 0.14
C GLY A 100 -4.36 -5.46 -0.76
N GLU A 101 -4.75 -5.70 -2.02
CA GLU A 101 -4.50 -6.81 -2.99
C GLU A 101 -3.09 -7.09 -3.58
N ASN A 102 -2.74 -8.39 -3.69
CA ASN A 102 -1.63 -9.08 -4.41
C ASN A 102 -1.97 -10.62 -4.47
N PHE A 103 -1.00 -11.53 -4.49
CA PHE A 103 -1.19 -12.98 -4.41
C PHE A 103 -1.64 -13.46 -3.01
N ILE A 104 -2.55 -14.43 -2.92
CA ILE A 104 -2.97 -15.02 -1.64
C ILE A 104 -1.73 -15.59 -0.93
N LEU A 105 -1.20 -14.87 0.06
CA LEU A 105 0.14 -15.14 0.60
C LEU A 105 0.19 -16.50 1.31
N THR A 106 -0.93 -16.94 1.87
CA THR A 106 -1.03 -18.24 2.55
C THR A 106 -0.98 -19.44 1.60
N THR A 107 -1.20 -19.25 0.29
CA THR A 107 -1.01 -20.31 -0.73
C THR A 107 0.40 -20.32 -1.32
N GLN A 108 1.24 -19.37 -0.93
CA GLN A 108 2.64 -19.28 -1.37
C GLN A 108 3.58 -19.97 -0.36
N THR A 109 4.69 -20.52 -0.87
CA THR A 109 5.79 -20.97 0.00
C THR A 109 6.50 -19.79 0.65
N ASN A 110 7.30 -20.05 1.69
CA ASN A 110 8.04 -19.00 2.39
C ASN A 110 8.99 -18.26 1.43
N GLU A 111 9.64 -18.99 0.53
CA GLU A 111 10.56 -18.45 -0.46
C GLU A 111 9.86 -17.53 -1.45
N GLN A 112 8.64 -17.90 -1.88
CA GLN A 112 7.81 -17.08 -2.76
C GLN A 112 7.37 -15.80 -2.06
N ILE A 113 6.92 -15.88 -0.80
CA ILE A 113 6.52 -14.69 -0.01
C ILE A 113 7.71 -13.72 0.12
N ILE A 114 8.90 -14.22 0.41
CA ILE A 114 10.12 -13.40 0.48
C ILE A 114 10.43 -12.74 -0.87
N ALA A 115 10.30 -13.49 -1.97
CA ALA A 115 10.55 -12.99 -3.31
C ALA A 115 9.59 -11.85 -3.67
N GLU A 116 8.28 -12.03 -3.45
CA GLU A 116 7.25 -11.02 -3.71
C GLU A 116 7.55 -9.69 -2.99
N LEU A 117 7.86 -9.78 -1.70
CA LEU A 117 8.15 -8.60 -0.87
C LEU A 117 9.42 -7.88 -1.32
N GLU A 118 10.50 -8.62 -1.54
CA GLU A 118 11.80 -8.01 -1.82
C GLU A 118 11.95 -7.53 -3.27
N TRP A 119 11.34 -8.21 -4.25
CA TRP A 119 11.30 -7.71 -5.63
C TRP A 119 10.50 -6.42 -5.72
N THR A 120 9.37 -6.34 -5.01
CA THR A 120 8.57 -5.11 -4.92
C THR A 120 9.37 -3.99 -4.26
N ALA A 121 10.06 -4.27 -3.14
CA ALA A 121 10.93 -3.28 -2.51
C ALA A 121 12.08 -2.84 -3.42
N ASP A 122 12.74 -3.75 -4.13
CA ASP A 122 13.83 -3.41 -5.05
C ASP A 122 13.33 -2.51 -6.19
N ALA A 123 12.10 -2.73 -6.70
CA ALA A 123 11.45 -1.86 -7.68
C ALA A 123 11.19 -0.45 -7.12
N ILE A 124 10.65 -0.36 -5.90
CA ILE A 124 10.39 0.93 -5.25
C ILE A 124 11.69 1.67 -4.92
N VAL A 125 12.71 0.98 -4.38
CA VAL A 125 14.02 1.56 -4.10
C VAL A 125 14.66 2.06 -5.39
N LYS A 126 14.53 1.33 -6.50
CA LYS A 126 15.04 1.79 -7.80
C LYS A 126 14.32 3.03 -8.30
N ALA A 127 13.00 3.13 -8.07
CA ALA A 127 12.19 4.25 -8.50
C ALA A 127 12.44 5.53 -7.68
N ILE A 128 12.48 5.41 -6.35
CA ILE A 128 12.44 6.56 -5.44
C ILE A 128 13.52 6.54 -4.34
N GLY A 129 14.44 5.57 -4.36
CA GLY A 129 15.60 5.51 -3.45
C GLY A 129 15.31 5.02 -2.03
N VAL A 130 14.06 4.66 -1.71
CA VAL A 130 13.63 4.32 -0.35
C VAL A 130 12.90 2.98 -0.30
N LYS A 131 13.09 2.23 0.79
CA LYS A 131 12.43 0.93 1.01
C LYS A 131 11.19 1.10 1.89
N PRO A 132 10.00 0.66 1.48
CA PRO A 132 8.79 0.76 2.30
C PRO A 132 8.90 0.02 3.63
N LYS A 133 8.36 0.60 4.70
CA LYS A 133 8.19 -0.06 5.99
C LYS A 133 6.83 -0.77 6.11
N TYR A 134 5.86 -0.38 5.31
CA TYR A 134 4.50 -0.92 5.37
C TYR A 134 4.24 -1.79 4.16
N MET A 135 3.59 -2.93 4.38
CA MET A 135 3.06 -3.77 3.33
C MET A 135 1.61 -4.12 3.66
N ARG A 136 0.90 -4.51 2.62
CA ARG A 136 -0.53 -4.64 2.64
C ARG A 136 -0.87 -6.03 2.11
N PRO A 137 -1.40 -6.96 2.94
CA PRO A 137 -1.65 -8.29 2.49
C PRO A 137 -2.78 -8.33 1.47
N PRO A 138 -2.54 -9.05 0.38
CA PRO A 138 -3.52 -9.35 -0.62
C PRO A 138 -4.81 -9.94 -0.11
N PHE A 139 -5.98 -9.45 -0.51
CA PHE A 139 -7.25 -9.97 0.01
C PHE A 139 -7.34 -9.95 1.55
N GLY A 140 -6.44 -9.23 2.23
CA GLY A 140 -6.22 -9.32 3.67
C GLY A 140 -5.67 -10.67 4.14
N ASP A 141 -5.20 -11.52 3.23
CA ASP A 141 -4.77 -12.89 3.48
C ASP A 141 -3.31 -12.97 3.95
N TYR A 142 -3.14 -13.45 5.19
CA TYR A 142 -1.85 -13.76 5.77
C TYR A 142 -2.02 -14.73 6.95
N ASP A 143 -0.95 -15.48 7.24
CA ASP A 143 -0.83 -16.40 8.37
C ASP A 143 0.41 -16.02 9.22
N ASN A 144 0.72 -16.82 10.25
CA ASN A 144 1.92 -16.59 11.07
C ASN A 144 3.23 -16.66 10.27
N ARG A 145 3.32 -17.41 9.17
CA ARG A 145 4.54 -17.44 8.35
C ARG A 145 4.78 -16.07 7.74
N VAL A 146 3.74 -15.49 7.16
CA VAL A 146 3.77 -14.17 6.56
C VAL A 146 4.13 -13.12 7.62
N ARG A 147 3.55 -13.20 8.82
CA ARG A 147 3.91 -12.30 9.95
C ARG A 147 5.40 -12.38 10.29
N ASP A 148 5.92 -13.60 10.48
CA ASP A 148 7.32 -13.82 10.84
C ASP A 148 8.27 -13.33 9.76
N ILE A 149 7.96 -13.59 8.48
CA ILE A 149 8.73 -13.13 7.32
C ILE A 149 8.72 -11.60 7.26
N CYS A 150 7.55 -10.97 7.30
CA CYS A 150 7.41 -9.51 7.27
C CYS A 150 8.21 -8.86 8.41
N LYS A 151 8.10 -9.39 9.64
CA LYS A 151 8.84 -8.88 10.80
C LYS A 151 10.35 -8.95 10.62
N GLN A 152 10.87 -10.07 10.11
CA GLN A 152 12.31 -10.23 9.85
C GLN A 152 12.81 -9.30 8.74
N LEU A 153 11.98 -9.07 7.72
CA LEU A 153 12.27 -8.14 6.62
C LEU A 153 12.01 -6.66 6.96
N GLY A 154 11.58 -6.35 8.19
CA GLY A 154 11.34 -4.99 8.68
C GLY A 154 10.02 -4.36 8.22
N TYR A 155 9.06 -5.17 7.74
CA TYR A 155 7.73 -4.73 7.35
C TYR A 155 6.72 -4.76 8.50
N LYS A 156 5.78 -3.83 8.47
CA LYS A 156 4.51 -3.84 9.21
C LYS A 156 3.37 -4.21 8.26
N ILE A 157 2.56 -5.20 8.62
CA ILE A 157 1.40 -5.68 7.86
C ILE A 157 0.19 -4.80 8.15
N VAL A 158 -0.45 -4.22 7.13
CA VAL A 158 -1.59 -3.28 7.24
C VAL A 158 -2.90 -3.87 6.67
N ILE A 159 -3.98 -3.88 7.47
CA ILE A 159 -5.33 -4.46 7.25
C ILE A 159 -6.42 -3.46 7.70
N TRP A 160 -7.65 -3.56 7.17
CA TRP A 160 -8.73 -2.57 7.24
C TRP A 160 -9.88 -2.90 8.20
N ASP A 161 -10.53 -1.86 8.74
CA ASP A 161 -11.79 -1.96 9.51
C ASP A 161 -13.02 -1.37 8.79
N ARG A 162 -12.81 -0.65 7.68
CA ARG A 162 -13.85 -0.10 6.80
C ARG A 162 -13.57 -0.53 5.37
N ASP A 163 -14.50 -1.25 4.77
CA ASP A 163 -14.43 -1.67 3.36
C ASP A 163 -15.43 -0.86 2.53
N SER A 164 -14.95 -0.09 1.56
CA SER A 164 -15.83 0.73 0.71
C SER A 164 -16.71 -0.09 -0.22
N PHE A 165 -16.39 -1.37 -0.41
CA PHE A 165 -16.97 -2.25 -1.42
C PHE A 165 -16.86 -1.69 -2.84
N ASP A 166 -15.89 -0.82 -3.09
CA ASP A 166 -15.66 -0.23 -4.40
C ASP A 166 -15.24 -1.24 -5.46
N TRP A 167 -14.63 -2.36 -5.04
CA TRP A 167 -14.32 -3.51 -5.86
C TRP A 167 -15.56 -4.19 -6.45
N LEU A 168 -16.74 -4.03 -5.85
CA LEU A 168 -17.99 -4.49 -6.47
C LEU A 168 -18.35 -3.70 -7.73
N SER A 169 -17.66 -2.59 -8.03
CA SER A 169 -17.80 -1.88 -9.31
C SER A 169 -17.07 -2.56 -10.47
N ASP A 170 -16.13 -3.46 -10.18
CA ASP A 170 -15.43 -4.21 -11.22
C ASP A 170 -16.41 -5.17 -11.91
N ASN A 171 -16.57 -4.99 -13.22
CA ASN A 171 -17.44 -5.81 -14.08
C ASN A 171 -18.91 -5.94 -13.64
N ASN A 172 -19.41 -5.04 -12.77
CA ASN A 172 -20.79 -5.06 -12.28
C ASN A 172 -21.57 -3.83 -12.76
N PRO A 173 -22.37 -3.96 -13.84
CA PRO A 173 -23.14 -2.85 -14.39
C PRO A 173 -24.26 -2.36 -13.47
N SER A 174 -24.63 -3.13 -12.44
CA SER A 174 -25.66 -2.76 -11.47
C SER A 174 -25.09 -2.09 -10.22
N PHE A 175 -23.76 -1.98 -10.12
CA PHE A 175 -23.14 -1.27 -9.01
C PHE A 175 -23.49 0.22 -9.05
N GLN A 176 -23.94 0.75 -7.92
CA GLN A 176 -24.24 2.16 -7.79
C GLN A 176 -23.10 2.84 -7.04
N ALA A 177 -22.43 3.79 -7.69
CA ALA A 177 -21.32 4.54 -7.10
C ALA A 177 -21.71 5.27 -5.80
N SER A 178 -22.99 5.64 -5.67
CA SER A 178 -23.56 6.22 -4.44
C SER A 178 -23.48 5.29 -3.22
N LEU A 179 -23.29 3.98 -3.40
CA LEU A 179 -23.04 3.06 -2.29
C LEU A 179 -21.75 3.41 -1.55
N ILE A 180 -20.70 3.83 -2.28
CA ILE A 180 -19.44 4.29 -1.68
C ILE A 180 -19.72 5.52 -0.81
N GLU A 181 -20.41 6.51 -1.35
CA GLU A 181 -20.80 7.72 -0.61
C GLU A 181 -21.66 7.38 0.63
N ALA A 182 -22.60 6.45 0.49
CA ALA A 182 -23.47 5.99 1.57
C ALA A 182 -22.69 5.29 2.70
N ASN A 183 -21.73 4.43 2.34
CA ASN A 183 -20.85 3.76 3.30
C ASN A 183 -20.06 4.77 4.13
N PHE A 184 -19.38 5.73 3.48
CA PHE A 184 -18.66 6.79 4.19
C PHE A 184 -19.60 7.66 5.04
N THR A 185 -20.81 7.97 4.54
CA THR A 185 -21.83 8.72 5.29
C THR A 185 -22.30 7.98 6.54
N GLN A 186 -22.37 6.65 6.49
CA GLN A 186 -22.71 5.81 7.63
C GLN A 186 -21.54 5.75 8.63
N TRP A 187 -20.31 5.53 8.17
CA TRP A 187 -19.16 5.39 9.06
C TRP A 187 -18.88 6.62 9.90
N VAL A 188 -19.03 7.82 9.34
CA VAL A 188 -18.85 9.08 10.10
C VAL A 188 -19.93 9.27 11.17
N LYS A 189 -21.09 8.60 11.08
CA LYS A 189 -22.17 8.65 12.08
C LYS A 189 -22.01 7.60 13.18
N GLU A 190 -21.45 6.44 12.86
CA GLU A 190 -21.32 5.32 13.79
C GLU A 190 -20.19 5.50 14.80
N SER A 191 -19.25 6.41 14.53
CA SER A 191 -18.10 6.58 15.38
C SER A 191 -18.43 7.27 16.69
N SER A 192 -18.20 6.53 17.77
CA SER A 192 -18.39 6.95 19.16
C SER A 192 -17.08 6.97 19.97
N ASN A 193 -15.94 6.67 19.33
CA ASN A 193 -14.64 6.52 20.00
C ASN A 193 -13.57 7.43 19.36
N ASN A 194 -12.68 7.98 20.18
CA ASN A 194 -11.54 8.85 19.82
C ASN A 194 -10.45 8.15 18.95
N THR A 195 -10.78 7.10 18.23
CA THR A 195 -9.87 6.31 17.39
C THR A 195 -10.17 6.57 15.92
N GLY A 196 -9.15 6.76 15.08
CA GLY A 196 -9.37 6.88 13.64
C GLY A 196 -9.63 5.54 12.94
N HIS A 197 -9.94 5.61 11.64
CA HIS A 197 -10.09 4.48 10.72
C HIS A 197 -9.21 4.68 9.48
N ILE A 198 -8.98 3.63 8.72
CA ILE A 198 -8.56 3.63 7.31
C ILE A 198 -9.47 2.71 6.51
N SER A 199 -9.98 3.28 5.44
CA SER A 199 -10.78 2.60 4.46
C SER A 199 -9.92 1.78 3.50
N LEU A 200 -10.36 0.57 3.19
CA LEU A 200 -9.98 -0.12 1.96
C LEU A 200 -10.68 0.55 0.78
N GLN A 201 -9.87 0.91 -0.22
CA GLN A 201 -10.28 1.42 -1.53
C GLN A 201 -9.30 0.93 -2.59
N HIS A 202 -9.69 1.05 -3.85
CA HIS A 202 -8.91 0.66 -5.03
C HIS A 202 -8.94 1.78 -6.07
N ASP A 203 -7.80 2.45 -6.23
CA ASP A 203 -7.57 3.50 -7.24
C ASP A 203 -7.52 2.96 -8.68
N LEU A 204 -7.42 1.63 -8.84
CA LEU A 204 -7.54 0.94 -10.12
C LEU A 204 -8.93 1.09 -10.76
N PHE A 205 -9.98 1.18 -9.95
CA PHE A 205 -11.35 1.25 -10.46
C PHE A 205 -11.74 2.71 -10.69
N LYS A 206 -11.88 3.10 -11.96
CA LYS A 206 -12.22 4.48 -12.36
C LYS A 206 -13.44 5.02 -11.63
N LEU A 207 -14.50 4.22 -11.51
CA LEU A 207 -15.75 4.62 -10.84
C LEU A 207 -15.51 4.94 -9.36
N ALA A 208 -14.66 4.17 -8.68
CA ALA A 208 -14.27 4.39 -7.29
C ALA A 208 -13.46 5.68 -7.15
N ALA A 209 -12.45 5.87 -8.00
CA ALA A 209 -11.61 7.07 -8.02
C ALA A 209 -12.43 8.35 -8.23
N GLU A 210 -13.45 8.31 -9.09
CA GLU A 210 -14.36 9.43 -9.35
C GLU A 210 -15.26 9.80 -8.16
N GLN A 211 -15.41 8.93 -7.14
CA GLN A 211 -16.16 9.28 -5.93
C GLN A 211 -15.32 10.06 -4.90
N VAL A 212 -13.99 10.08 -5.02
CA VAL A 212 -13.10 10.75 -4.06
C VAL A 212 -13.49 12.21 -3.80
N PRO A 213 -13.80 13.06 -4.81
CA PRO A 213 -14.21 14.45 -4.56
C PRO A 213 -15.49 14.61 -3.74
N LYS A 214 -16.36 13.59 -3.72
CA LYS A 214 -17.61 13.59 -2.92
C LYS A 214 -17.40 12.98 -1.54
N VAL A 215 -16.53 11.97 -1.42
CA VAL A 215 -16.21 11.31 -0.16
C VAL A 215 -15.38 12.22 0.76
N ILE A 216 -14.43 12.98 0.21
CA ILE A 216 -13.60 13.91 1.00
C ILE A 216 -14.46 14.82 1.89
N PRO A 217 -15.45 15.58 1.39
CA PRO A 217 -16.26 16.45 2.25
C PRO A 217 -17.11 15.68 3.26
N ILE A 218 -17.58 14.46 2.95
CA ILE A 218 -18.30 13.61 3.92
C ILE A 218 -17.39 13.32 5.13
N VAL A 219 -16.15 12.90 4.87
CA VAL A 219 -15.17 12.55 5.90
C VAL A 219 -14.73 13.77 6.71
N THR A 220 -14.39 14.88 6.04
CA THR A 220 -13.90 16.09 6.72
C THR A 220 -15.00 16.78 7.52
N ASN A 221 -16.23 16.84 7.01
CA ASN A 221 -17.38 17.41 7.74
C ASN A 221 -17.81 16.51 8.91
N GLY A 222 -17.50 15.22 8.84
CA GLY A 222 -17.65 14.27 9.94
C GLY A 222 -16.59 14.41 11.04
N GLY A 223 -15.64 15.35 10.93
CA GLY A 223 -14.62 15.62 11.96
C GLY A 223 -13.33 14.79 11.84
N TYR A 224 -13.18 14.01 10.77
CA TYR A 224 -11.99 13.20 10.53
C TYR A 224 -10.92 13.95 9.72
N LYS A 225 -9.65 13.53 9.89
CA LYS A 225 -8.51 13.98 9.09
C LYS A 225 -8.00 12.83 8.24
N ILE A 226 -7.90 13.02 6.92
CA ILE A 226 -7.29 12.05 6.00
C ILE A 226 -5.76 12.15 6.13
N GLN A 227 -5.08 11.04 6.42
CA GLN A 227 -3.64 11.00 6.66
C GLN A 227 -3.01 9.68 6.16
N PRO A 228 -1.70 9.67 5.84
CA PRO A 228 -0.96 8.43 5.60
C PRO A 228 -0.96 7.49 6.82
N VAL A 229 -0.85 6.18 6.58
CA VAL A 229 -0.86 5.14 7.63
C VAL A 229 0.23 5.36 8.69
N GLY A 230 1.42 5.80 8.28
CA GLY A 230 2.50 6.10 9.23
C GLY A 230 2.12 7.20 10.22
N THR A 231 1.52 8.30 9.74
CA THR A 231 1.08 9.42 10.58
C THR A 231 -0.02 9.01 11.54
N CYS A 232 -1.00 8.23 11.06
CA CYS A 232 -2.12 7.81 11.90
C CYS A 232 -1.66 6.86 13.03
N LEU A 233 -0.54 6.16 12.80
CA LEU A 233 0.20 5.35 13.77
C LEU A 233 1.18 6.11 14.68
N GLY A 234 1.40 7.41 14.44
CA GLY A 234 2.44 8.18 15.12
C GLY A 234 3.88 7.78 14.73
N ASP A 235 4.08 7.07 13.62
CA ASP A 235 5.39 6.71 13.08
C ASP A 235 5.85 7.77 12.06
N ASN A 236 6.77 8.66 12.46
CA ASN A 236 7.28 9.72 11.59
C ASN A 236 8.33 9.25 10.57
N ASN A 237 8.66 7.95 10.53
CA ASN A 237 9.60 7.36 9.57
C ASN A 237 8.89 6.30 8.72
N PHE A 238 8.44 6.67 7.52
CA PHE A 238 7.63 5.78 6.68
C PHE A 238 8.44 4.70 5.94
N TYR A 239 9.77 4.81 5.95
CA TYR A 239 10.67 3.96 5.20
C TYR A 239 11.59 3.16 6.14
N GLN A 240 12.17 2.08 5.63
CA GLN A 240 13.18 1.33 6.38
C GLN A 240 14.52 2.07 6.33
N GLY A 241 15.25 2.07 7.46
CA GLY A 241 16.51 2.80 7.62
C GLY A 241 16.32 4.26 8.05
N ASN A 242 17.44 4.98 8.20
CA ASN A 242 17.46 6.40 8.55
C ASN A 242 17.33 7.25 7.28
N VAL A 243 16.17 7.19 6.63
CA VAL A 243 15.86 8.10 5.52
C VAL A 243 14.89 9.16 6.03
N THR A 244 15.27 10.42 5.94
CA THR A 244 14.35 11.53 6.16
C THR A 244 13.30 11.50 5.05
N THR A 245 12.02 11.37 5.43
CA THR A 245 10.89 11.45 4.52
C THR A 245 11.04 12.70 3.63
N PRO A 246 10.96 12.60 2.30
CA PRO A 246 10.88 13.78 1.45
C PRO A 246 9.71 14.63 1.94
N GLU A 247 9.94 15.93 2.12
CA GLU A 247 8.91 16.86 2.58
C GLU A 247 7.70 16.72 1.65
N GLN A 248 6.52 16.41 2.21
CA GLN A 248 5.29 16.34 1.44
C GLN A 248 5.11 17.70 0.76
N PRO A 249 4.94 17.77 -0.57
CA PRO A 249 4.58 19.03 -1.20
C PRO A 249 3.32 19.54 -0.51
N SER A 250 3.38 20.76 0.02
CA SER A 250 2.26 21.39 0.69
C SER A 250 1.04 21.26 -0.20
N ALA A 251 -0.02 20.62 0.30
CA ALA A 251 -1.30 20.61 -0.39
C ALA A 251 -1.77 22.05 -0.49
N SER A 252 -1.50 22.68 -1.63
CA SER A 252 -2.11 23.94 -2.02
C SER A 252 -3.56 23.62 -2.37
N VAL A 253 -4.44 23.78 -1.38
CA VAL A 253 -5.88 23.95 -1.58
C VAL A 253 -6.17 25.45 -1.64
#